data_AF-A0A2W6DCD6-F1
#
_entry.id   AF-A0A2W6DCD6-F1
#
_cell.length_a   1.000
_cell.length_b   1.000
_cell.length_c   1.000
_cell.angle_alpha   90.00
_cell.angle_beta   90.00
_cell.angle_gamma   90.00
#
_symmetry.space_group_name_H-M   'P 1'
#
loop_
_entity.id
_entity.type
_entity.pdbx_description
1 polymer ?
#
loop_
_entity_poly.entity_id
_entity_poly.type
_entity_poly.pdbx_seq_one_letter_code
_entity_poly.pdbx_strand_id
1 'polypeptide(L)'
;MRVLLSTYGSRGDVEPMVGLAVQLRALGAEVRVCAPPDEDFAQRLAGVGVPLVPVGQSARALTTGAPPPSSLPRHAAELIASQFDAVTAAAEGCDALVAAGMMPAAA
;
A
#
# COMPACT_ATOMS: atom_id res chain seq x y z
N MET A 1 17.26 10.10 3.46
CA MET A 1 16.97 8.77 2.85
C MET A 1 15.50 8.73 2.50
N ARG A 2 15.14 8.30 1.30
CA ARG A 2 13.76 8.23 0.78
C ARG A 2 13.32 6.77 0.75
N VAL A 3 12.28 6.42 1.50
CA VAL A 3 11.78 5.04 1.60
C VAL A 3 10.35 4.95 1.09
N LEU A 4 10.10 4.00 0.20
CA LEU A 4 8.76 3.58 -0.16
C LEU A 4 8.37 2.38 0.69
N LEU A 5 7.22 2.45 1.35
CA LEU A 5 6.58 1.28 1.94
C LEU A 5 5.42 0.87 1.05
N SER A 6 5.31 -0.40 0.69
CA SER A 6 4.23 -0.91 -0.15
C SER A 6 3.47 -2.04 0.55
N THR A 7 2.15 -1.95 0.54
CA THR A 7 1.30 -3.02 1.04
C THR A 7 -0.04 -3.02 0.32
N TYR A 8 -0.68 -4.18 0.26
CA TYR A 8 -2.06 -4.28 -0.19
C TYR A 8 -2.79 -5.31 0.67
N GLY A 9 -3.84 -4.86 1.35
CA GLY A 9 -4.59 -5.74 2.23
C GLY A 9 -5.41 -4.97 3.26
N SER A 10 -5.63 -5.63 4.38
CA SER A 10 -6.46 -5.14 5.46
C SER A 10 -5.75 -4.10 6.33
N ARG A 11 -6.44 -3.59 7.35
CA ARG A 11 -5.79 -2.81 8.40
C ARG A 11 -4.63 -3.56 9.08
N GLY A 12 -4.69 -4.90 9.14
CA GLY A 12 -3.61 -5.71 9.69
C GLY A 12 -2.31 -5.61 8.89
N ASP A 13 -2.39 -5.31 7.60
CA ASP A 13 -1.24 -5.11 6.72
C ASP A 13 -0.77 -3.65 6.72
N VAL A 14 -1.72 -2.70 6.76
CA VAL A 14 -1.43 -1.25 6.71
C VAL A 14 -0.86 -0.72 8.03
N GLU A 15 -1.40 -1.13 9.18
CA GLU A 15 -1.00 -0.53 10.45
C GLU A 15 0.47 -0.76 10.84
N PRO A 16 1.05 -1.95 10.59
CA PRO A 16 2.49 -2.15 10.72
C PRO A 16 3.31 -1.20 9.84
N MET A 17 2.83 -0.88 8.62
CA MET A 17 3.51 0.09 7.74
C MET A 17 3.44 1.51 8.29
N VAL A 18 2.32 1.91 8.90
CA VAL A 18 2.21 3.20 9.61
C VAL A 18 3.24 3.28 10.75
N GLY A 19 3.33 2.23 11.56
CA GLY A 19 4.31 2.14 12.66
C GLY A 19 5.76 2.23 12.17
N LEU A 20 6.09 1.50 11.10
CA LEU A 20 7.40 1.56 10.46
C LEU A 20 7.70 2.96 9.89
N ALA A 21 6.73 3.59 9.24
CA ALA A 21 6.88 4.95 8.69
C ALA A 21 7.19 5.97 9.79
N VAL A 22 6.54 5.88 10.96
CA VAL A 22 6.84 6.74 12.12
C VAL A 22 8.29 6.59 12.56
N GLN A 23 8.78 5.36 12.72
CA GLN A 23 10.15 5.11 13.16
C GLN A 23 11.18 5.57 12.13
N LEU A 24 10.96 5.31 10.84
CA LEU A 24 11.83 5.77 9.76
C LEU A 24 11.89 7.31 9.70
N ARG A 25 10.76 7.99 9.87
CA ARG A 25 10.71 9.46 9.94
C ARG A 25 11.44 10.01 11.16
N ALA A 26 11.34 9.35 12.32
CA ALA A 26 12.09 9.74 13.52
C ALA A 26 13.61 9.64 13.32
N LEU A 27 14.07 8.77 12.41
CA LEU A 27 15.46 8.63 11.99
C LEU A 27 15.85 9.60 10.84
N GLY A 28 14.96 10.50 10.43
CA GLY A 28 15.23 11.49 9.38
C GLY A 28 14.99 10.99 7.95
N ALA A 29 14.30 9.87 7.77
CA ALA A 29 13.89 9.44 6.43
C ALA A 29 12.62 10.16 5.95
N GLU A 30 12.57 10.43 4.64
CA GLU A 30 11.35 10.78 3.93
C GLU A 30 10.63 9.49 3.56
N VAL A 31 9.34 9.39 3.88
CA VAL A 31 8.56 8.16 3.71
C VAL A 31 7.27 8.47 2.95
N ARG A 32 6.90 7.57 2.03
CA ARG A 32 5.58 7.51 1.40
C ARG A 32 5.09 6.06 1.40
N VAL A 33 3.77 5.87 1.39
CA VAL A 33 3.16 4.55 1.54
C VAL A 33 2.23 4.28 0.36
N CYS A 34 2.47 3.19 -0.37
CA CYS A 34 1.54 2.61 -1.32
C CYS A 34 0.57 1.66 -0.59
N ALA A 35 -0.74 1.93 -0.63
CA ALA A 35 -1.77 1.11 0.02
C ALA A 35 -3.15 1.24 -0.68
N PRO A 36 -4.15 0.39 -0.34
CA PRO A 36 -5.49 0.52 -0.90
C PRO A 36 -6.10 1.91 -0.67
N PRO A 37 -6.96 2.41 -1.57
CA PRO A 37 -7.58 3.73 -1.49
C PRO A 37 -8.74 3.78 -0.47
N ASP A 38 -8.46 3.44 0.79
CA ASP A 38 -9.43 3.48 1.88
C ASP A 38 -9.26 4.75 2.74
N GLU A 39 -10.37 5.42 3.07
CA GLU A 39 -10.36 6.66 3.85
C GLU A 39 -9.70 6.47 5.23
N ASP A 40 -9.97 5.34 5.90
CA ASP A 40 -9.34 4.98 7.16
C ASP A 40 -7.80 4.96 7.05
N PHE A 41 -7.25 4.49 5.93
CA PHE A 41 -5.80 4.43 5.71
C PHE A 41 -5.24 5.82 5.41
N ALA A 42 -5.94 6.62 4.60
CA ALA A 42 -5.58 8.01 4.34
C ALA A 42 -5.50 8.83 5.63
N GLN A 43 -6.51 8.71 6.51
CA GLN A 43 -6.55 9.42 7.80
C GLN A 43 -5.42 9.00 8.74
N ARG A 44 -5.12 7.69 8.81
CA ARG A 44 -4.02 7.16 9.65
C ARG A 44 -2.65 7.68 9.21
N LEU A 45 -2.39 7.63 7.90
CA LEU A 45 -1.14 8.11 7.33
C LEU A 45 -1.00 9.64 7.46
N ALA A 46 -2.07 10.39 7.22
CA ALA A 46 -2.12 11.82 7.44
C ALA A 46 -1.85 12.18 8.92
N GLY A 47 -2.40 11.41 9.86
CA GLY A 47 -2.18 11.59 11.30
C GLY A 47 -0.71 11.45 11.72
N VAL A 48 0.12 10.76 10.93
CA VAL A 48 1.57 10.66 11.15
C VAL A 48 2.38 11.43 10.11
N GLY A 49 1.76 12.31 9.32
CA GLY A 49 2.42 13.15 8.33
C GLY A 49 3.08 12.38 7.18
N VAL A 50 2.51 11.23 6.79
CA VAL A 50 3.00 10.38 5.69
C VAL A 50 1.98 10.41 4.55
N PRO A 51 2.39 10.66 3.29
CA PRO A 51 1.49 10.61 2.15
C PRO A 51 1.12 9.18 1.77
N LEU A 52 -0.17 8.98 1.48
CA LEU A 52 -0.71 7.78 0.84
C LEU A 52 -0.62 7.92 -0.68
N VAL A 53 -0.07 6.90 -1.34
CA VAL A 53 -0.17 6.67 -2.79
C VAL A 53 -1.19 5.54 -2.98
N PRO A 54 -2.38 5.80 -3.56
CA PRO A 54 -3.41 4.78 -3.70
C PRO A 54 -3.00 3.73 -4.73
N VAL A 55 -3.20 2.45 -4.40
CA VAL A 55 -2.95 1.31 -5.29
C VAL A 55 -4.17 0.41 -5.37
N GLY A 56 -4.57 0.05 -6.59
CA GLY A 56 -5.66 -0.87 -6.84
C GLY A 56 -7.02 -0.40 -6.31
N GLN A 57 -7.88 -1.37 -5.99
CA GLN A 57 -9.21 -1.13 -5.42
C GLN A 57 -9.17 -1.19 -3.89
N SER A 58 -10.22 -0.69 -3.23
CA SER A 58 -10.40 -0.83 -1.79
C SER A 58 -10.41 -2.31 -1.38
N ALA A 59 -9.44 -2.72 -0.56
CA ALA A 59 -9.36 -4.09 -0.04
C ALA A 59 -10.57 -4.41 0.86
N ARG A 60 -11.08 -3.41 1.58
CA ARG A 60 -12.32 -3.52 2.36
C ARG A 60 -13.51 -3.81 1.46
N ALA A 61 -13.71 -3.02 0.42
CA ALA A 61 -14.86 -3.16 -0.48
C ALA A 61 -14.89 -4.54 -1.13
N LEU A 62 -13.74 -5.05 -1.56
CA LEU A 62 -13.58 -6.39 -2.11
C LEU A 62 -13.95 -7.48 -1.10
N THR A 63 -13.45 -7.35 0.13
CA THR A 63 -13.73 -8.31 1.20
C THR A 63 -15.22 -8.32 1.54
N THR A 64 -15.86 -7.15 1.65
CA THR A 64 -17.28 -7.04 1.96
C THR A 64 -18.19 -7.43 0.81
N GLY A 65 -17.74 -7.21 -0.44
CA GLY A 65 -18.50 -7.52 -1.64
C GLY A 65 -18.55 -9.01 -1.95
N ALA A 66 -17.65 -9.81 -1.36
CA ALA A 66 -17.57 -11.26 -1.50
C ALA A 66 -17.74 -11.71 -2.97
N PRO A 67 -16.91 -11.22 -3.90
CA PRO A 67 -17.10 -11.49 -5.31
C PRO A 67 -16.98 -13.00 -5.59
N PRO A 68 -17.64 -13.50 -6.65
CA PRO A 68 -17.62 -14.92 -6.96
C PRO A 68 -16.18 -15.40 -7.18
N PRO A 69 -15.79 -16.61 -6.73
CA PRO A 69 -14.42 -17.11 -6.88
C PRO A 69 -13.89 -17.07 -8.33
N SER A 70 -14.78 -17.15 -9.32
CA SER A 70 -14.46 -17.05 -10.74
C SER A 70 -13.91 -15.69 -11.18
N SER A 71 -14.11 -14.60 -10.40
CA SER A 71 -13.53 -13.29 -10.71
C SER A 71 -12.14 -13.08 -10.10
N LEU A 72 -11.70 -13.94 -9.18
CA LEU A 72 -10.43 -13.78 -8.48
C LEU A 72 -9.20 -13.71 -9.42
N PRO A 73 -9.09 -14.52 -10.49
CA PRO A 73 -7.94 -14.40 -11.39
C PRO A 73 -7.86 -13.05 -12.12
N ARG A 74 -9.01 -12.49 -12.51
CA ARG A 74 -9.09 -11.17 -13.14
C ARG A 74 -8.67 -10.09 -12.14
N HIS A 75 -9.22 -10.17 -10.92
CA HIS A 75 -8.90 -9.22 -9.87
C HIS A 75 -7.41 -9.24 -9.48
N ALA A 76 -6.81 -10.43 -9.41
CA ALA A 76 -5.38 -10.60 -9.21
C ALA A 76 -4.55 -9.92 -10.31
N ALA A 77 -4.93 -10.11 -11.59
CA ALA A 77 -4.23 -9.49 -12.72
C ALA A 77 -4.35 -7.96 -12.71
N GLU A 78 -5.55 -7.42 -12.43
CA GLU A 78 -5.78 -5.97 -12.30
C GLU A 78 -4.97 -5.36 -11.15
N LEU A 79 -4.91 -6.07 -10.01
CA LEU A 79 -4.10 -5.64 -8.86
C LEU A 79 -2.61 -5.61 -9.20
N ILE A 80 -2.09 -6.68 -9.81
CA ILE A 80 -0.68 -6.74 -10.26
C ILE A 80 -0.37 -5.56 -11.19
N ALA A 81 -1.21 -5.30 -12.20
CA ALA A 81 -1.02 -4.18 -13.11
C ALA A 81 -1.00 -2.83 -12.37
N SER A 82 -1.94 -2.62 -11.45
CA SER A 82 -2.00 -1.39 -10.65
C SER A 82 -0.78 -1.20 -9.74
N GLN A 83 -0.20 -2.29 -9.22
CA GLN A 83 1.04 -2.25 -8.45
C GLN A 83 2.20 -1.82 -9.34
N PHE A 84 2.36 -2.43 -10.51
CA PHE A 84 3.40 -2.01 -11.47
C PHE A 84 3.30 -0.53 -11.84
N ASP A 85 2.10 0.00 -12.07
CA ASP A 85 1.93 1.41 -12.41
C ASP A 85 2.25 2.34 -11.22
N ALA A 86 1.59 2.12 -10.08
CA ALA A 86 1.65 3.04 -8.95
C ALA A 86 2.95 2.92 -8.15
N VAL A 87 3.42 1.70 -7.89
CA VAL A 87 4.64 1.46 -7.09
C VAL A 87 5.87 1.88 -7.88
N THR A 88 5.95 1.59 -9.19
CA THR A 88 7.10 2.02 -10.00
C THR A 88 7.25 3.53 -9.99
N ALA A 89 6.16 4.27 -10.25
CA ALA A 89 6.18 5.73 -10.20
C ALA A 89 6.48 6.26 -8.77
N ALA A 90 5.93 5.61 -7.74
CA ALA A 90 6.20 5.97 -6.36
C ALA A 90 7.60 5.54 -5.88
N ALA A 91 8.30 4.65 -6.58
CA ALA A 91 9.65 4.23 -6.22
C ALA A 91 10.70 5.17 -6.83
N GLU A 92 10.34 6.03 -7.78
CA GLU A 92 11.28 6.97 -8.41
C GLU A 92 11.98 7.84 -7.36
N GLY A 93 13.31 7.74 -7.30
CA GLY A 93 14.14 8.44 -6.34
C GLY A 93 14.19 7.82 -4.94
N CYS A 94 13.41 6.79 -4.62
CA CYS A 94 13.57 6.09 -3.35
C CYS A 94 14.91 5.35 -3.29
N ASP A 95 15.55 5.37 -2.12
CA ASP A 95 16.77 4.64 -1.82
C ASP A 95 16.47 3.19 -1.42
N ALA A 96 15.26 2.94 -0.92
CA ALA A 96 14.79 1.63 -0.51
C ALA A 96 13.28 1.47 -0.69
N LEU A 97 12.85 0.23 -0.92
CA LEU A 97 11.45 -0.20 -0.93
C LEU A 97 11.29 -1.36 0.05
N VAL A 98 10.30 -1.26 0.94
CA VAL A 98 9.89 -2.35 1.83
C VAL A 98 8.46 -2.74 1.47
N ALA A 99 8.24 -4.01 1.12
CA ALA A 99 6.93 -4.55 0.82
C ALA A 99 6.51 -5.60 1.84
N ALA A 100 5.25 -5.59 2.25
CA ALA A 100 4.65 -6.59 3.14
C ALA A 100 3.15 -6.76 2.85
N GLY A 101 2.60 -7.92 3.19
CA GLY A 101 1.18 -8.25 3.00
C GLY A 101 0.97 -9.41 2.01
N MET A 102 -0.25 -9.57 1.51
CA MET A 102 -0.67 -10.72 0.73
C MET A 102 -0.31 -10.62 -0.77
N MET A 103 0.18 -11.72 -1.35
CA MET A 103 0.32 -11.89 -2.80
C MET A 103 -1.06 -11.83 -3.49
N PRO A 104 -1.18 -11.14 -4.65
CA PRO A 104 -0.11 -10.86 -5.60
C PRO A 104 0.31 -9.38 -5.63
N ALA A 105 0.65 -8.76 -4.50
CA ALA A 105 1.42 -7.53 -4.53
C ALA A 105 2.81 -7.81 -5.12
N ALA A 106 3.04 -7.39 -6.37
CA ALA A 106 4.38 -7.34 -6.96
C ALA A 106 5.08 -6.06 -6.46
N ALA A 107 6.29 -6.20 -5.94
CA ALA A 107 7.15 -5.08 -5.55
C ALA A 107 7.95 -4.56 -6.75
#